data_AF-A0A2R8ADW8-F1
#
_entry.id   AF-A0A2R8ADW8-F1
#
_cell.length_a   1.000
_cell.length_b   1.000
_cell.length_c   1.000
_cell.angle_alpha   90.00
_cell.angle_beta   90.00
_cell.angle_gamma   90.00
#
_symmetry.space_group_name_H-M   'P 1'
#
loop_
_entity.id
_entity.type
_entity.pdbx_description
1 polymer ?
#
loop_
_entity_poly.entity_id
_entity_poly.type
_entity_poly.pdbx_seq_one_letter_code
_entity_poly.pdbx_strand_id
1 'polypeptide(L)'
;MIFAIVLTALTQVGGAVWLLALILRGTGPARVLRHGFLLISLYTAFSVGAWALSPVFGRVALPCFGTDVAGLRAERLAFCVMNRSYVVPELADELVLVGQALATEGYELRTLDAGFPIPMPMVPHLTHAAGRAVDIALPLDGMRAPFGYFAFVQPQEGDPQPCDGQIAGLRWDLPGLQPATVTLDEGALRAQLTAILDRPRLEVLIEPHLEARLGFDSPRLRFQGCHAARHDDHIHIRLN
;
A
#
# COMPACT_ATOMS: atom_id res chain seq x y z
N MET A 1 -13.40 6.48 23.08
CA MET A 1 -13.40 7.38 21.91
C MET A 1 -12.13 7.24 21.09
N ILE A 2 -10.94 7.45 21.66
CA ILE A 2 -9.66 7.31 20.94
C ILE A 2 -9.53 5.97 20.20
N PHE A 3 -9.88 4.86 20.86
CA PHE A 3 -9.83 3.53 20.23
C PHE A 3 -10.70 3.40 18.98
N ALA A 4 -11.92 3.96 19.00
CA ALA A 4 -12.81 3.97 17.84
C ALA A 4 -12.23 4.83 16.70
N ILE A 5 -11.59 5.95 17.02
CA ILE A 5 -10.93 6.83 16.05
C ILE A 5 -9.76 6.09 15.39
N VAL A 6 -8.90 5.44 16.18
CA VAL A 6 -7.77 4.66 15.66
C VAL A 6 -8.24 3.51 14.78
N LEU A 7 -9.25 2.75 15.21
CA LEU A 7 -9.82 1.69 14.38
C LEU A 7 -10.44 2.22 13.08
N THR A 8 -11.09 3.38 13.11
CA THR A 8 -11.61 4.04 11.91
C THR A 8 -10.47 4.46 11.00
N ALA A 9 -9.43 5.11 11.53
CA ALA A 9 -8.26 5.53 10.77
C ALA A 9 -7.54 4.36 10.10
N LEU A 10 -7.48 3.19 10.74
CA LEU A 10 -6.81 2.00 10.21
C LEU A 10 -7.69 1.18 9.24
N THR A 11 -9.00 1.13 9.45
CA THR A 11 -9.88 0.16 8.76
C THR A 11 -11.11 0.73 8.07
N GLN A 12 -11.31 2.05 8.18
CA GLN A 12 -12.53 2.80 7.86
C GLN A 12 -13.78 2.42 8.68
N VAL A 13 -14.06 1.12 8.88
CA VAL A 13 -15.30 0.66 9.53
C VAL A 13 -15.14 0.32 11.01
N GLY A 14 -13.91 0.10 11.47
CA GLY A 14 -13.63 -0.50 12.77
C GLY A 14 -14.14 0.30 13.97
N GLY A 15 -14.18 1.63 13.89
CA GLY A 15 -14.75 2.45 14.97
C GLY A 15 -16.24 2.23 15.14
N ALA A 16 -17.00 2.21 14.05
CA ALA A 16 -18.44 1.95 14.07
C ALA A 16 -18.74 0.53 14.58
N VAL A 17 -17.97 -0.46 14.09
CA VAL A 17 -18.05 -1.85 14.54
C VAL A 17 -17.82 -1.96 16.05
N TRP A 18 -16.76 -1.31 16.55
CA TRP A 18 -16.43 -1.35 17.98
C TRP A 18 -17.53 -0.71 18.84
N LEU A 19 -18.03 0.46 18.45
CA LEU A 19 -19.11 1.15 19.18
C LEU A 19 -20.40 0.32 19.21
N LEU A 20 -20.79 -0.25 18.07
CA LEU A 20 -21.98 -1.08 17.98
C LEU A 20 -21.81 -2.37 18.80
N ALA A 21 -20.65 -3.01 18.75
CA ALA A 21 -20.36 -4.19 19.56
C ALA A 21 -20.39 -3.89 21.07
N LEU A 22 -20.01 -2.69 21.49
CA LEU A 22 -20.12 -2.25 22.88
C LEU A 22 -21.58 -2.06 23.32
N ILE A 23 -22.45 -1.53 22.46
CA ILE A 23 -23.88 -1.38 22.73
C ILE A 23 -24.55 -2.75 22.87
N LEU A 24 -24.19 -3.68 21.97
CA LEU A 24 -24.78 -5.00 21.88
C LEU A 24 -24.14 -6.04 22.82
N ARG A 25 -23.20 -5.64 23.69
CA ARG A 25 -22.48 -6.57 24.56
C ARG A 25 -23.42 -7.21 25.60
N GLY A 26 -23.50 -8.53 25.57
CA GLY A 26 -24.29 -9.29 26.55
C GLY A 26 -23.62 -9.41 27.92
N THR A 27 -24.31 -10.02 28.88
CA THR A 27 -23.77 -10.42 30.20
C THR A 27 -23.64 -11.95 30.32
N GLY A 28 -22.87 -12.43 31.30
CA GLY A 28 -22.75 -13.87 31.61
C GLY A 28 -21.38 -14.52 31.32
N PRO A 29 -21.25 -15.84 31.57
CA PRO A 29 -19.96 -16.55 31.59
C PRO A 29 -19.31 -16.68 30.21
N ALA A 30 -20.09 -16.76 29.13
CA ALA A 30 -19.61 -16.84 27.75
C ALA A 30 -19.44 -15.45 27.08
N ARG A 31 -19.44 -14.36 27.86
CA ARG A 31 -19.44 -12.98 27.33
C ARG A 31 -18.27 -12.72 26.36
N VAL A 32 -17.07 -13.16 26.71
CA VAL A 32 -15.86 -12.88 25.89
C VAL A 32 -15.98 -13.53 24.51
N LEU A 33 -16.34 -14.82 24.46
CA LEU A 33 -16.53 -15.54 23.20
C LEU A 33 -17.65 -14.93 22.34
N ARG A 34 -18.80 -14.62 22.96
CA ARG A 34 -19.91 -13.96 22.26
C ARG A 34 -19.53 -12.59 21.73
N HIS A 35 -18.77 -11.81 22.49
CA HIS A 35 -18.33 -10.49 22.08
C HIS A 35 -17.29 -10.55 20.95
N GLY A 36 -16.37 -11.51 21.00
CA GLY A 36 -15.43 -11.77 19.90
C GLY A 36 -16.15 -12.18 18.62
N PHE A 37 -17.09 -13.11 18.71
CA PHE A 37 -17.92 -13.52 17.56
C PHE A 37 -18.72 -12.34 16.99
N LEU A 38 -19.29 -11.51 17.86
CA LEU A 38 -20.02 -10.31 17.46
C LEU A 38 -19.13 -9.30 16.73
N LEU A 39 -17.92 -9.05 17.24
CA LEU A 39 -16.96 -8.15 16.59
C LEU A 39 -16.59 -8.65 15.19
N ILE A 40 -16.27 -9.94 15.06
CA ILE A 40 -15.94 -10.54 13.77
C ILE A 40 -17.13 -10.43 12.81
N SER A 41 -18.33 -10.80 13.27
CA SER A 41 -19.54 -10.78 12.45
C SER A 41 -19.90 -9.37 11.96
N LEU A 42 -19.85 -8.38 12.87
CA LEU A 42 -20.09 -6.98 12.53
C LEU A 42 -19.00 -6.44 11.60
N TYR A 43 -17.73 -6.77 11.85
CA TYR A 43 -16.63 -6.34 11.00
C TYR A 43 -16.76 -6.88 9.57
N THR A 44 -17.08 -8.17 9.44
CA THR A 44 -17.36 -8.80 8.14
C THR A 44 -18.55 -8.13 7.47
N ALA A 45 -19.67 -7.95 8.17
CA ALA A 45 -20.87 -7.33 7.61
C ALA A 45 -20.61 -5.89 7.12
N PHE A 46 -19.91 -5.08 7.91
CA PHE A 46 -19.58 -3.70 7.55
C PHE A 46 -18.56 -3.65 6.40
N SER A 47 -17.55 -4.52 6.39
CA SER A 47 -16.55 -4.56 5.32
C SER A 47 -17.17 -5.03 3.99
N VAL A 48 -18.04 -6.05 4.01
CA VAL A 48 -18.79 -6.50 2.83
C VAL A 48 -19.75 -5.42 2.34
N GLY A 49 -20.45 -4.73 3.26
CA GLY A 49 -21.32 -3.62 2.91
C GLY A 49 -20.54 -2.45 2.28
N ALA A 50 -19.38 -2.09 2.85
CA ALA A 50 -18.52 -1.05 2.30
C ALA A 50 -17.96 -1.44 0.92
N TRP A 51 -17.53 -2.68 0.74
CA TRP A 51 -17.12 -3.23 -0.56
C TRP A 51 -18.25 -3.14 -1.60
N ALA A 52 -19.44 -3.61 -1.26
CA ALA A 52 -20.60 -3.60 -2.16
C ALA A 52 -21.03 -2.18 -2.56
N LEU A 53 -20.87 -1.21 -1.66
CA LEU A 53 -21.17 0.21 -1.91
C LEU A 53 -20.01 0.98 -2.56
N SER A 54 -18.80 0.41 -2.60
CA SER A 54 -17.61 1.09 -3.12
C SER A 54 -17.78 1.64 -4.54
N PRO A 55 -18.47 0.99 -5.50
CA PRO A 55 -18.69 1.55 -6.83
C PRO A 55 -19.49 2.86 -6.83
N VAL A 56 -20.41 3.04 -5.87
CA VAL A 56 -21.18 4.30 -5.71
C VAL A 56 -20.24 5.47 -5.41
N PHE A 57 -19.11 5.19 -4.75
CA PHE A 57 -18.08 6.18 -4.43
C PHE A 57 -16.96 6.22 -5.48
N GLY A 58 -17.14 5.61 -6.65
CA GLY A 58 -16.11 5.55 -7.69
C GLY A 58 -14.89 4.72 -7.28
N ARG A 59 -15.11 3.66 -6.51
CA ARG A 59 -14.06 2.77 -6.01
C ARG A 59 -14.26 1.34 -6.52
N VAL A 60 -13.15 0.68 -6.78
CA VAL A 60 -13.06 -0.76 -7.04
C VAL A 60 -11.98 -1.37 -6.16
N ALA A 61 -12.19 -2.61 -5.74
CA ALA A 61 -11.21 -3.35 -4.95
C ALA A 61 -10.12 -3.94 -5.85
N LEU A 62 -8.86 -3.75 -5.46
CA LEU A 62 -7.72 -4.46 -6.02
C LEU A 62 -7.71 -5.92 -5.55
N PRO A 63 -7.16 -6.86 -6.35
CA PRO A 63 -7.16 -8.27 -6.00
C PRO A 63 -6.30 -8.55 -4.77
N CYS A 64 -6.88 -9.24 -3.79
CA CYS A 64 -6.17 -9.63 -2.57
C CYS A 64 -5.24 -10.82 -2.77
N PHE A 65 -5.60 -11.70 -3.70
CA PHE A 65 -4.91 -12.94 -4.02
C PHE A 65 -4.43 -12.89 -5.46
N GLY A 66 -3.26 -13.49 -5.71
CA GLY A 66 -2.73 -13.60 -7.07
C GLY A 66 -3.56 -14.56 -7.90
N THR A 67 -3.68 -14.23 -9.19
CA THR A 67 -4.04 -15.19 -10.23
C THR A 67 -3.01 -15.07 -11.33
N ASP A 68 -2.65 -16.20 -11.94
CA ASP A 68 -1.62 -16.28 -12.99
C ASP A 68 -1.93 -15.35 -14.19
N VAL A 69 -3.21 -15.04 -14.41
CA VAL A 69 -3.68 -14.23 -15.56
C VAL A 69 -3.52 -12.72 -15.32
N ALA A 70 -3.55 -12.25 -14.08
CA ALA A 70 -3.48 -10.83 -13.77
C ALA A 70 -2.08 -10.38 -13.33
N GLY A 71 -1.25 -11.29 -12.79
CA GLY A 71 0.06 -10.94 -12.23
C GLY A 71 0.00 -9.84 -11.16
N LEU A 72 -1.16 -9.63 -10.53
CA LEU A 72 -1.45 -8.53 -9.62
C LEU A 72 -2.09 -9.07 -8.34
N ARG A 73 -1.54 -8.68 -7.18
CA ARG A 73 -2.12 -9.00 -5.87
C ARG A 73 -1.70 -8.03 -4.78
N ALA A 74 -2.37 -8.09 -3.64
CA ALA A 74 -1.85 -7.48 -2.43
C ALA A 74 -0.55 -8.18 -1.98
N GLU A 75 0.43 -7.39 -1.53
CA GLU A 75 1.64 -7.91 -0.90
C GLU A 75 1.27 -8.66 0.40
N ARG A 76 0.25 -8.16 1.11
CA ARG A 76 -0.30 -8.80 2.32
C ARG A 76 -1.82 -8.70 2.36
N LEU A 77 -2.46 -9.79 2.80
CA LEU A 77 -3.91 -9.82 3.04
C LEU A 77 -4.38 -8.81 4.09
N ALA A 78 -3.48 -8.35 4.97
CA ALA A 78 -3.79 -7.33 5.96
C ALA A 78 -4.37 -6.06 5.34
N PHE A 79 -3.86 -5.60 4.17
CA PHE A 79 -4.40 -4.43 3.48
C PHE A 79 -5.85 -4.63 3.05
N CYS A 80 -6.18 -5.83 2.56
CA CYS A 80 -7.56 -6.18 2.23
C CYS A 80 -8.45 -6.28 3.46
N VAL A 81 -7.99 -6.96 4.52
CA VAL A 81 -8.76 -7.08 5.77
C VAL A 81 -9.04 -5.71 6.35
N MET A 82 -8.09 -4.77 6.29
CA MET A 82 -8.23 -3.38 6.75
C MET A 82 -8.99 -2.49 5.75
N ASN A 83 -9.53 -3.01 4.65
CA ASN A 83 -10.20 -2.24 3.61
C ASN A 83 -9.32 -1.14 2.98
N ARG A 84 -8.00 -1.33 2.86
CA ARG A 84 -7.03 -0.36 2.31
C ARG A 84 -6.58 -0.70 0.88
N SER A 85 -7.39 -1.44 0.13
CA SER A 85 -7.06 -1.99 -1.19
C SER A 85 -7.99 -1.47 -2.29
N TYR A 86 -8.44 -0.21 -2.22
CA TYR A 86 -9.41 0.34 -3.17
C TYR A 86 -8.86 1.52 -3.96
N VAL A 87 -9.12 1.56 -5.26
CA VAL A 87 -8.69 2.64 -6.16
C VAL A 87 -9.84 3.06 -7.07
N VAL A 88 -9.65 4.12 -7.86
CA VAL A 88 -10.55 4.43 -8.98
C VAL A 88 -10.41 3.38 -10.10
N PRO A 89 -11.48 3.09 -10.87
CA PRO A 89 -11.44 2.09 -11.94
C PRO A 89 -10.28 2.31 -12.91
N GLU A 90 -10.00 3.56 -13.27
CA GLU A 90 -8.95 3.90 -14.22
C GLU A 90 -7.57 3.50 -13.74
N LEU A 91 -7.30 3.56 -12.43
CA LEU A 91 -6.02 3.11 -11.89
C LEU A 91 -5.98 1.57 -11.79
N ALA A 92 -7.09 0.93 -11.46
CA ALA A 92 -7.16 -0.53 -11.43
C ALA A 92 -6.86 -1.14 -12.81
N ASP A 93 -7.43 -0.56 -13.87
CA ASP A 93 -7.21 -1.02 -15.25
C ASP A 93 -5.72 -0.93 -15.64
N GLU A 94 -5.06 0.19 -15.34
CA GLU A 94 -3.62 0.35 -15.61
C GLU A 94 -2.78 -0.66 -14.81
N LEU A 95 -3.11 -0.90 -13.53
CA LEU A 95 -2.38 -1.86 -12.69
C LEU A 95 -2.53 -3.30 -13.17
N VAL A 96 -3.70 -3.68 -13.71
CA VAL A 96 -3.90 -5.00 -14.31
C VAL A 96 -3.00 -5.17 -15.54
N LEU A 97 -2.89 -4.15 -16.39
CA LEU A 97 -2.01 -4.19 -17.56
C LEU A 97 -0.52 -4.27 -17.16
N VAL A 98 -0.11 -3.55 -16.12
CA VAL A 98 1.25 -3.65 -15.57
C VAL A 98 1.50 -5.05 -15.01
N GLY A 99 0.56 -5.59 -14.22
CA GLY A 99 0.66 -6.94 -13.66
C GLY A 99 0.77 -8.02 -14.74
N GLN A 100 -0.02 -7.91 -15.81
CA GLN A 100 0.05 -8.80 -16.97
C GLN A 100 1.39 -8.75 -17.68
N ALA A 101 1.94 -7.55 -17.90
CA ALA A 101 3.26 -7.39 -18.50
C ALA A 101 4.34 -8.08 -17.65
N LEU A 102 4.33 -7.86 -16.34
CA LEU A 102 5.29 -8.47 -15.42
C LEU A 102 5.15 -10.00 -15.34
N ALA A 103 3.92 -10.52 -15.41
CA ALA A 103 3.70 -11.96 -15.43
C ALA A 103 4.37 -12.65 -16.63
N THR A 104 4.50 -11.97 -17.78
CA THR A 104 5.22 -12.53 -18.94
C THR A 104 6.72 -12.69 -18.71
N GLU A 105 7.29 -11.91 -17.80
CA GLU A 105 8.68 -11.98 -17.37
C GLU A 105 8.88 -12.85 -16.12
N GLY A 106 7.82 -13.48 -15.61
CA GLY A 106 7.86 -14.31 -14.40
C GLY A 106 7.80 -13.51 -13.09
N TYR A 107 7.43 -12.23 -13.14
CA TYR A 107 7.27 -11.36 -11.97
C TYR A 107 5.80 -11.12 -11.60
N GLU A 108 5.56 -10.62 -10.39
CA GLU A 108 4.23 -10.21 -9.92
C GLU A 108 4.26 -8.74 -9.47
N LEU A 109 3.21 -7.98 -9.81
CA LEU A 109 2.95 -6.66 -9.22
C LEU A 109 2.26 -6.84 -7.87
N ARG A 110 2.85 -6.24 -6.82
CA ARG A 110 2.37 -6.39 -5.44
C ARG A 110 2.01 -5.06 -4.82
N THR A 111 0.74 -4.88 -4.48
CA THR A 111 0.22 -3.62 -3.94
C THR A 111 0.30 -3.60 -2.40
N LEU A 112 0.69 -2.46 -1.85
CA LEU A 112 0.66 -2.13 -0.43
C LEU A 112 -0.61 -1.31 -0.11
N ASP A 113 -0.49 -0.16 0.55
CA ASP A 113 -1.63 0.72 0.77
C ASP A 113 -2.14 1.30 -0.56
N ALA A 114 -3.45 1.25 -0.74
CA ALA A 114 -4.19 2.00 -1.74
C ALA A 114 -5.14 2.95 -1.01
N GLY A 115 -6.38 3.12 -1.46
CA GLY A 115 -7.45 3.86 -0.80
C GLY A 115 -8.44 2.98 -0.02
N PHE A 116 -9.39 3.65 0.65
CA PHE A 116 -10.54 3.02 1.29
C PHE A 116 -11.74 2.89 0.34
N PRO A 117 -12.73 1.99 0.62
CA PRO A 117 -13.91 1.82 -0.22
C PRO A 117 -14.82 3.06 -0.26
N ILE A 118 -14.79 3.89 0.79
CA ILE A 118 -15.40 5.23 0.82
C ILE A 118 -14.27 6.26 0.92
N PRO A 119 -14.25 7.38 0.18
CA PRO A 119 -13.21 8.39 0.27
C PRO A 119 -13.04 8.91 1.71
N MET A 120 -11.83 8.74 2.26
CA MET A 120 -11.46 9.18 3.60
C MET A 120 -9.94 9.44 3.64
N PRO A 121 -9.46 10.45 4.37
CA PRO A 121 -8.03 10.63 4.61
C PRO A 121 -7.40 9.36 5.19
N MET A 122 -6.28 8.94 4.61
CA MET A 122 -5.54 7.76 5.05
C MET A 122 -4.21 8.20 5.64
N VAL A 123 -4.04 8.04 6.95
CA VAL A 123 -2.78 8.37 7.61
C VAL A 123 -1.85 7.14 7.56
N PRO A 124 -0.57 7.28 7.20
CA PRO A 124 0.12 8.51 6.79
C PRO A 124 -0.02 8.85 5.28
N HIS A 125 -0.50 7.93 4.45
CA HIS A 125 -0.60 8.04 2.98
C HIS A 125 -1.75 8.94 2.49
N LEU A 126 -1.72 10.23 2.83
CA LEU A 126 -2.85 11.14 2.62
C LEU A 126 -3.26 11.30 1.14
N THR A 127 -2.33 11.14 0.21
CA THR A 127 -2.57 11.22 -1.25
C THR A 127 -3.50 10.10 -1.75
N HIS A 128 -3.65 9.01 -0.99
CA HIS A 128 -4.47 7.85 -1.37
C HIS A 128 -5.97 8.09 -1.15
N ALA A 129 -6.37 9.15 -0.45
CA ALA A 129 -7.77 9.43 -0.14
C ALA A 129 -8.66 9.52 -1.39
N ALA A 130 -8.10 10.01 -2.50
CA ALA A 130 -8.76 10.10 -3.79
C ALA A 130 -8.72 8.79 -4.60
N GLY A 131 -8.03 7.75 -4.11
CA GLY A 131 -7.87 6.43 -4.75
C GLY A 131 -7.22 6.49 -6.13
N ARG A 132 -6.54 7.59 -6.42
CA ARG A 132 -5.75 7.82 -7.65
C ARG A 132 -4.28 7.48 -7.46
N ALA A 133 -3.93 6.88 -6.32
CA ALA A 133 -2.59 6.49 -5.96
C ALA A 133 -2.59 5.14 -5.24
N VAL A 134 -1.48 4.43 -5.35
CA VAL A 134 -1.23 3.13 -4.73
C VAL A 134 0.26 2.97 -4.49
N ASP A 135 0.62 2.37 -3.37
CA ASP A 135 1.99 1.97 -3.12
C ASP A 135 2.23 0.56 -3.64
N ILE A 136 3.39 0.34 -4.24
CA ILE A 136 3.84 -0.93 -4.81
C ILE A 136 5.08 -1.38 -4.05
N ALA A 137 5.08 -2.65 -3.64
CA ALA A 137 6.24 -3.22 -2.97
C ALA A 137 7.44 -3.33 -3.91
N LEU A 138 8.62 -2.97 -3.40
CA LEU A 138 9.87 -3.25 -4.10
C LEU A 138 10.10 -4.78 -4.20
N PRO A 139 10.71 -5.26 -5.30
CA PRO A 139 11.09 -6.65 -5.41
C PRO A 139 12.35 -6.90 -4.58
N LEU A 140 12.13 -7.36 -3.35
CA LEU A 140 13.17 -7.60 -2.36
C LEU A 140 13.35 -9.11 -2.11
N ASP A 141 14.60 -9.55 -2.14
CA ASP A 141 15.02 -10.87 -1.70
C ASP A 141 15.33 -10.87 -0.20
N GLY A 142 15.01 -11.99 0.46
CA GLY A 142 15.30 -12.20 1.88
C GLY A 142 14.07 -12.07 2.78
N MET A 143 14.25 -11.52 3.97
CA MET A 143 13.16 -11.43 4.95
C MET A 143 12.17 -10.33 4.57
N ARG A 144 10.88 -10.69 4.55
CA ARG A 144 9.80 -9.75 4.20
C ARG A 144 9.72 -8.62 5.22
N ALA A 145 9.77 -7.40 4.73
CA ALA A 145 9.60 -6.17 5.52
C ALA A 145 8.31 -6.19 6.36
N PRO A 146 8.29 -5.66 7.60
CA PRO A 146 7.06 -5.57 8.40
C PRO A 146 5.94 -4.87 7.63
N PHE A 147 4.79 -5.52 7.49
CA PHE A 147 3.67 -5.03 6.67
C PHE A 147 3.98 -4.76 5.17
N GLY A 148 5.19 -5.08 4.69
CA GLY A 148 5.65 -4.74 3.34
C GLY A 148 6.30 -3.36 3.22
N TYR A 149 6.44 -2.64 4.33
CA TYR A 149 7.15 -1.36 4.46
C TYR A 149 8.37 -1.49 5.38
N PHE A 150 9.19 -0.44 5.44
CA PHE A 150 10.33 -0.30 6.35
C PHE A 150 11.54 -1.19 6.06
N ALA A 151 11.63 -1.74 4.84
CA ALA A 151 12.87 -2.33 4.32
C ALA A 151 13.51 -1.34 3.34
N PHE A 152 14.23 -0.34 3.87
CA PHE A 152 14.77 0.75 3.07
C PHE A 152 16.04 0.30 2.34
N VAL A 153 16.02 0.37 1.01
CA VAL A 153 17.19 0.15 0.17
C VAL A 153 18.13 1.35 0.32
N GLN A 154 19.28 1.13 0.95
CA GLN A 154 20.24 2.20 1.22
C GLN A 154 20.95 2.69 -0.06
N PRO A 155 21.30 3.99 -0.14
CA PRO A 155 22.16 4.51 -1.19
C PRO A 155 23.55 3.87 -1.13
N GLN A 156 24.15 3.68 -2.30
CA GLN A 156 25.54 3.25 -2.47
C GLN A 156 26.48 4.46 -2.49
N GLU A 157 27.79 4.20 -2.43
CA GLU A 157 28.80 5.25 -2.55
C GLU A 157 28.67 5.97 -3.91
N GLY A 158 28.54 7.29 -3.87
CA GLY A 158 28.36 8.13 -5.07
C GLY A 158 26.91 8.29 -5.54
N ASP A 159 25.94 7.59 -4.93
CA ASP A 159 24.53 7.77 -5.25
C ASP A 159 24.02 9.18 -4.86
N PRO A 160 23.10 9.78 -5.65
CA PRO A 160 22.52 11.08 -5.32
C PRO A 160 21.66 11.00 -4.06
N GLN A 161 21.99 11.83 -3.07
CA GLN A 161 21.29 11.91 -1.78
C GLN A 161 20.88 13.37 -1.49
N PRO A 162 19.85 13.91 -2.17
CA PRO A 162 19.50 15.33 -2.07
C PRO A 162 19.02 15.78 -0.68
N CYS A 163 18.67 14.83 0.19
CA CYS A 163 18.25 15.10 1.56
C CYS A 163 19.32 14.79 2.60
N ASP A 164 20.56 14.47 2.18
CA ASP A 164 21.64 14.24 3.12
C ASP A 164 21.85 15.48 4.02
N GLY A 165 22.06 15.23 5.32
CA GLY A 165 22.14 16.25 6.34
C GLY A 165 20.83 17.00 6.67
N GLN A 166 19.70 16.69 6.02
CA GLN A 166 18.42 17.31 6.34
C GLN A 166 17.66 16.53 7.42
N ILE A 167 17.29 17.22 8.50
CA ILE A 167 16.38 16.66 9.51
C ILE A 167 14.95 16.92 9.05
N ALA A 168 14.35 15.94 8.40
CA ALA A 168 12.95 15.96 8.01
C ALA A 168 12.14 14.92 8.78
N GLY A 169 11.05 15.37 9.41
CA GLY A 169 10.32 14.58 10.42
C GLY A 169 9.67 13.28 9.95
N LEU A 170 9.57 13.03 8.64
CA LEU A 170 8.94 11.83 8.06
C LEU A 170 9.94 10.90 7.34
N ARG A 171 11.23 11.24 7.30
CA ARG A 171 12.28 10.47 6.61
C ARG A 171 13.09 9.64 7.60
N TRP A 172 12.44 8.64 8.19
CA TRP A 172 13.04 7.79 9.21
C TRP A 172 13.87 6.65 8.62
N ASP A 173 14.91 6.19 9.33
CA ASP A 173 15.65 4.96 8.99
C ASP A 173 15.12 3.71 9.72
N LEU A 174 14.45 3.92 10.86
CA LEU A 174 13.84 2.88 11.71
C LEU A 174 14.69 1.60 11.80
N PRO A 175 15.95 1.66 12.27
CA PRO A 175 16.88 0.53 12.23
C PRO A 175 16.36 -0.72 12.96
N GLY A 176 15.50 -0.55 13.98
CA GLY A 176 14.85 -1.67 14.68
C GLY A 176 13.74 -2.39 13.90
N LEU A 177 13.28 -1.81 12.78
CA LEU A 177 12.32 -2.42 11.86
C LEU A 177 12.96 -2.92 10.56
N GLN A 178 14.23 -2.57 10.31
CA GLN A 178 14.97 -3.07 9.17
C GLN A 178 15.16 -4.59 9.30
N PRO A 179 14.79 -5.38 8.28
CA PRO A 179 15.15 -6.80 8.28
C PRO A 179 16.67 -6.95 8.21
N ALA A 180 17.20 -7.98 8.88
CA ALA A 180 18.66 -8.21 8.95
C ALA A 180 19.33 -8.41 7.59
N THR A 181 18.59 -8.90 6.59
CA THR A 181 19.05 -9.03 5.21
C THR A 181 17.90 -8.68 4.25
N VAL A 182 18.14 -7.67 3.43
CA VAL A 182 17.28 -7.26 2.31
C VAL A 182 18.21 -6.96 1.15
N THR A 183 18.00 -7.66 0.04
CA THR A 183 18.70 -7.35 -1.22
C THR A 183 17.65 -6.94 -2.24
N LEU A 184 17.89 -5.85 -2.95
CA LEU A 184 17.03 -5.43 -4.04
C LEU A 184 17.30 -6.29 -5.27
N ASP A 185 16.26 -6.90 -5.84
CA ASP A 185 16.34 -7.47 -7.19
C ASP A 185 16.22 -6.33 -8.21
N GLU A 186 17.37 -5.80 -8.63
CA GLU A 186 17.43 -4.72 -9.61
C GLU A 186 16.90 -5.11 -10.99
N GLY A 187 16.96 -6.40 -11.35
CA GLY A 187 16.38 -6.92 -12.58
C GLY A 187 14.86 -6.82 -12.56
N ALA A 188 14.26 -7.34 -11.48
CA ALA A 188 12.82 -7.25 -11.26
C ALA A 188 12.33 -5.81 -11.11
N LEU A 189 13.09 -4.94 -10.43
CA LEU A 189 12.70 -3.54 -10.27
C LEU A 189 12.76 -2.80 -11.62
N ARG A 190 13.75 -3.10 -12.46
CA ARG A 190 13.83 -2.56 -13.82
C ARG A 190 12.66 -3.01 -14.68
N ALA A 191 12.28 -4.28 -14.62
CA ALA A 191 11.08 -4.79 -15.31
C ALA A 191 9.81 -4.08 -14.80
N GLN A 192 9.66 -3.96 -13.48
CA GLN A 192 8.55 -3.27 -12.82
C GLN A 192 8.41 -1.82 -13.27
N LEU A 193 9.49 -1.02 -13.21
CA LEU A 193 9.47 0.36 -13.66
C LEU A 193 9.22 0.49 -15.15
N THR A 194 9.78 -0.40 -15.98
CA THR A 194 9.54 -0.40 -17.43
C THR A 194 8.06 -0.63 -17.73
N ALA A 195 7.45 -1.66 -17.13
CA ALA A 195 6.03 -1.96 -17.32
C ALA A 195 5.11 -0.81 -16.85
N ILE A 196 5.45 -0.15 -15.73
CA ILE A 196 4.72 1.04 -15.26
C ILE A 196 4.90 2.21 -16.23
N LEU A 197 6.13 2.47 -16.67
CA LEU A 197 6.43 3.58 -17.57
C LEU A 197 5.81 3.35 -18.96
N ASP A 198 5.62 2.13 -19.42
CA ASP A 198 4.87 1.88 -20.65
C ASP A 198 3.43 2.38 -20.57
N ARG A 199 2.89 2.68 -19.38
CA ARG A 199 1.56 3.27 -19.18
C ARG A 199 1.66 4.80 -19.11
N PRO A 200 1.21 5.53 -20.15
CA PRO A 200 1.41 6.99 -20.23
C PRO A 200 0.64 7.77 -19.15
N ARG A 201 -0.35 7.14 -18.51
CA ARG A 201 -1.18 7.74 -17.45
C ARG A 201 -0.57 7.61 -16.05
N LEU A 202 0.52 6.85 -15.91
CA LEU A 202 1.16 6.59 -14.62
C LEU A 202 2.39 7.46 -14.43
N GLU A 203 2.47 8.07 -13.25
CA GLU A 203 3.67 8.66 -12.67
C GLU A 203 4.11 7.85 -11.45
N VAL A 204 5.41 7.90 -11.17
CA VAL A 204 6.05 7.16 -10.10
C VAL A 204 6.81 8.13 -9.20
N LEU A 205 6.65 8.00 -7.88
CA LEU A 205 7.57 8.57 -6.92
C LEU A 205 8.56 7.50 -6.45
N ILE A 206 9.84 7.83 -6.55
CA ILE A 206 10.97 6.97 -6.21
C ILE A 206 12.13 7.84 -5.70
N GLU A 207 12.98 7.26 -4.85
CA GLU A 207 14.18 7.96 -4.41
C GLU A 207 15.24 8.10 -5.53
N PRO A 208 15.95 9.24 -5.61
CA PRO A 208 16.89 9.52 -6.71
C PRO A 208 18.03 8.53 -6.82
N HIS A 209 18.49 7.94 -5.71
CA HIS A 209 19.55 6.93 -5.77
C HIS A 209 19.09 5.65 -6.47
N LEU A 210 17.83 5.25 -6.32
CA LEU A 210 17.28 4.10 -7.03
C LEU A 210 17.11 4.39 -8.52
N GLU A 211 16.62 5.59 -8.86
CA GLU A 211 16.52 6.03 -10.26
C GLU A 211 17.90 6.02 -10.95
N ALA A 212 18.91 6.62 -10.31
CA ALA A 212 20.27 6.67 -10.82
C ALA A 212 20.90 5.27 -10.96
N ARG A 213 20.75 4.42 -9.94
CA ARG A 213 21.28 3.05 -9.93
C ARG A 213 20.73 2.19 -11.06
N LEU A 214 19.44 2.35 -11.38
CA LEU A 214 18.79 1.57 -12.42
C LEU A 214 19.05 2.10 -13.84
N GLY A 215 19.50 3.35 -13.95
CA GLY A 215 19.80 4.01 -15.22
C GLY A 215 18.56 4.50 -15.97
N PHE A 216 17.47 4.82 -15.26
CA PHE A 216 16.30 5.42 -15.88
C PHE A 216 16.47 6.94 -16.02
N ASP A 217 15.93 7.48 -17.11
CA ASP A 217 15.78 8.92 -17.34
C ASP A 217 14.38 9.15 -17.93
N SER A 218 13.44 9.53 -17.07
CA SER A 218 12.04 9.75 -17.45
C SER A 218 11.41 10.84 -16.60
N PRO A 219 10.74 11.84 -17.19
CA PRO A 219 10.09 12.91 -16.42
C PRO A 219 8.91 12.43 -15.56
N ARG A 220 8.50 11.16 -15.71
CA ARG A 220 7.45 10.53 -14.91
C ARG A 220 7.98 9.76 -13.70
N LEU A 221 9.28 9.53 -13.61
CA LEU A 221 9.94 9.17 -12.35
C LEU A 221 10.25 10.48 -11.63
N ARG A 222 9.73 10.65 -10.41
CA ARG A 222 9.80 11.92 -9.72
C ARG A 222 10.22 11.74 -8.28
N PHE A 223 11.10 12.63 -7.84
CA PHE A 223 11.39 12.76 -6.43
C PHE A 223 10.29 13.56 -5.71
N GLN A 224 9.77 13.04 -4.62
CA GLN A 224 8.72 13.64 -3.80
C GLN A 224 9.18 14.84 -2.95
N GLY A 225 10.50 15.02 -2.80
CA GLY A 225 11.09 16.06 -1.96
C GLY A 225 11.41 15.61 -0.53
N CYS A 226 12.24 16.38 0.17
CA CYS A 226 12.78 16.01 1.48
C CYS A 226 11.78 16.13 2.64
N HIS A 227 10.58 16.68 2.42
CA HIS A 227 9.56 16.84 3.48
C HIS A 227 8.51 15.72 3.52
N ALA A 228 8.63 14.72 2.65
CA ALA A 228 7.77 13.53 2.62
C ALA A 228 8.58 12.28 3.02
N ALA A 229 7.86 11.20 3.36
CA ALA A 229 8.47 9.89 3.61
C ALA A 229 9.29 9.43 2.41
N ARG A 230 10.33 8.63 2.67
CA ARG A 230 11.22 8.08 1.63
C ARG A 230 10.51 6.98 0.83
N HIS A 231 10.81 6.88 -0.48
CA HIS A 231 10.25 5.87 -1.41
C HIS A 231 11.34 4.92 -1.91
N ASP A 232 12.04 4.31 -0.96
CA ASP A 232 13.06 3.29 -1.19
C ASP A 232 12.85 2.03 -0.33
N ASP A 233 11.71 1.93 0.36
CA ASP A 233 11.10 0.67 0.81
C ASP A 233 9.89 0.26 -0.04
N HIS A 234 9.37 1.19 -0.85
CA HIS A 234 8.26 1.00 -1.79
C HIS A 234 8.33 2.03 -2.92
N ILE A 235 7.50 1.85 -3.95
CA ILE A 235 7.27 2.82 -5.02
C ILE A 235 5.85 3.36 -4.89
N HIS A 236 5.67 4.68 -5.02
CA HIS A 236 4.34 5.28 -5.06
C HIS A 236 3.91 5.53 -6.50
N ILE A 237 2.81 4.92 -6.94
CA ILE A 237 2.24 5.15 -8.27
C ILE A 237 1.03 6.06 -8.15
N ARG A 238 0.88 6.98 -9.11
CA ARG A 238 -0.32 7.81 -9.23
C ARG A 238 -0.74 8.03 -10.67
N LEU A 239 -2.03 8.27 -10.87
CA LEU A 239 -2.54 8.81 -12.13
C LEU A 239 -2.08 10.25 -12.33
N ASN A 240 -1.61 10.59 -13.53
CA ASN A 240 -1.39 11.97 -13.96
C ASN A 240 -2.69 12.73 -14.29
#